data_AF-A0A101V0T8-F1
#
_entry.id   AF-A0A101V0T8-F1
#
_cell.length_a   1.000
_cell.length_b   1.000
_cell.length_c   1.000
_cell.angle_alpha   90.00
_cell.angle_beta   90.00
_cell.angle_gamma   90.00
#
_symmetry.space_group_name_H-M   'P 1'
#
loop_
_entity.id
_entity.type
_entity.pdbx_description
1 polymer ?
#
loop_
_entity_poly.entity_id
_entity_poly.type
_entity_poly.pdbx_seq_one_letter_code
_entity_poly.pdbx_strand_id
1 'polypeptide(L)'
;MLTGAPANIDPGAADGRLMLQVVGAMAEFERSVIMERTRAGLDAAEAQGHTGGRPSVVNEDVLTVARARKAKGESVSAIAKALGVSRATLYRHLGDDS
;
A
#
# COMPACT_ATOMS: atom_id res chain seq x y z
N MET A 1 -38.13 8.96 -8.62
CA MET A 1 -38.01 9.45 -7.25
C MET A 1 -38.05 8.25 -6.31
N LEU A 2 -37.06 8.06 -5.44
CA LEU A 2 -37.08 6.96 -4.47
C LEU A 2 -38.03 7.33 -3.33
N THR A 3 -39.24 6.77 -3.31
CA THR A 3 -40.25 6.98 -2.25
C THR A 3 -40.13 5.90 -1.19
N GLY A 4 -39.05 5.93 -0.40
CA GLY A 4 -38.83 5.03 0.73
C GLY A 4 -38.91 5.77 2.06
N ALA A 5 -39.53 5.16 3.06
CA ALA A 5 -39.74 5.70 4.40
C ALA A 5 -38.50 6.24 5.17
N PRO A 6 -37.22 5.88 4.91
CA PRO A 6 -36.12 6.46 5.71
C PRO A 6 -35.77 7.90 5.34
N ALA A 7 -36.36 8.48 4.27
CA ALA A 7 -36.04 9.84 3.83
C ALA A 7 -36.52 10.95 4.79
N ASN A 8 -37.25 10.62 5.85
CA ASN A 8 -37.82 11.58 6.78
C ASN A 8 -37.60 11.20 8.26
N ILE A 9 -36.49 10.50 8.55
CA ILE A 9 -36.09 10.17 9.93
C ILE A 9 -35.26 11.33 10.48
N ASP A 10 -35.76 11.98 11.53
CA ASP A 10 -35.01 12.99 12.28
C ASP A 10 -33.91 12.31 13.12
N PRO A 11 -32.62 12.49 12.81
CA PRO A 11 -31.52 11.89 13.59
C PRO A 11 -31.43 12.44 15.02
N GLY A 12 -32.09 13.57 15.30
CA GLY A 12 -32.23 14.17 16.63
C GLY A 12 -33.31 13.52 17.50
N ALA A 13 -34.18 12.68 16.93
CA ALA A 13 -35.19 11.93 17.68
C ALA A 13 -34.65 10.59 18.20
N ALA A 14 -35.31 10.00 19.20
CA ALA A 14 -34.82 8.76 19.84
C ALA A 14 -34.85 7.55 18.90
N ASP A 15 -35.90 7.43 18.09
CA ASP A 15 -36.06 6.45 17.02
C ASP A 15 -35.07 6.65 15.88
N GLY A 16 -34.80 7.91 15.50
CA GLY A 16 -33.81 8.22 14.48
C GLY A 16 -32.37 7.92 14.90
N ARG A 17 -32.01 8.18 16.15
CA ARG A 17 -30.72 7.75 16.71
C ARG A 17 -30.56 6.23 16.70
N LEU A 18 -31.60 5.49 17.07
CA LEU A 18 -31.57 4.02 17.05
C LEU A 18 -31.35 3.51 15.62
N MET A 19 -32.09 4.03 14.64
CA MET A 19 -31.92 3.63 13.25
C MET A 19 -30.53 3.97 12.71
N LEU A 20 -29.99 5.14 13.06
CA LEU A 20 -28.63 5.52 12.70
C LEU A 20 -27.59 4.55 13.28
N GLN A 21 -27.76 4.11 14.52
CA GLN A 21 -26.88 3.12 15.15
C GLN A 21 -26.97 1.75 14.48
N VAL A 22 -28.18 1.29 14.13
CA VAL A 22 -28.37 0.00 13.44
C VAL A 22 -27.71 0.03 12.06
N VAL A 23 -27.96 1.08 11.27
CA VAL A 23 -27.35 1.23 9.95
C VAL A 23 -25.83 1.39 10.06
N GLY A 24 -25.34 2.12 11.06
CA GLY A 24 -23.90 2.23 11.34
C GLY A 24 -23.26 0.88 11.65
N ALA A 25 -23.88 0.09 12.54
CA ALA A 25 -23.41 -1.25 12.88
C ALA A 25 -23.43 -2.20 11.66
N MET A 26 -24.45 -2.11 10.80
CA MET A 26 -24.49 -2.86 9.55
C MET A 26 -23.36 -2.45 8.60
N ALA A 27 -23.10 -1.16 8.43
CA ALA A 27 -22.01 -0.67 7.59
C ALA A 27 -20.63 -1.12 8.10
N GLU A 28 -20.43 -1.14 9.42
CA GLU A 28 -19.20 -1.67 10.03
C GLU A 28 -19.05 -3.18 9.79
N PHE A 29 -20.14 -3.95 9.91
CA PHE A 29 -20.14 -5.38 9.61
C PHE A 29 -19.81 -5.66 8.14
N GLU A 30 -20.42 -4.95 7.20
CA GLU A 30 -20.11 -5.12 5.78
C GLU A 30 -18.65 -4.80 5.47
N ARG A 31 -18.12 -3.73 6.10
CA ARG A 31 -16.71 -3.37 5.97
C ARG A 31 -15.79 -4.46 6.50
N SER A 32 -16.11 -5.10 7.63
CA SER A 32 -15.28 -6.18 8.19
C SER A 32 -15.27 -7.40 7.28
N VAL A 33 -16.42 -7.77 6.71
CA VAL A 33 -16.52 -8.87 5.72
C VAL A 33 -15.69 -8.58 4.46
N ILE A 34 -15.72 -7.35 3.96
CA ILE A 34 -14.90 -6.96 2.81
C ILE A 34 -13.41 -7.10 3.14
N MET A 35 -12.98 -6.63 4.31
CA MET A 35 -11.58 -6.76 4.72
C MET A 35 -11.12 -8.22 4.83
N GLU A 36 -11.94 -9.07 5.43
CA GLU A 36 -11.64 -10.50 5.57
C GLU A 36 -11.41 -11.13 4.20
N ARG A 37 -12.29 -10.84 3.23
CA ARG A 37 -12.16 -11.32 1.86
C ARG A 37 -10.94 -10.76 1.15
N THR A 38 -10.63 -9.48 1.33
CA THR A 38 -9.40 -8.87 0.77
C THR A 38 -8.17 -9.56 1.32
N ARG A 39 -8.12 -9.81 2.64
CA ARG A 39 -6.99 -10.50 3.27
C ARG A 39 -6.84 -11.92 2.74
N ALA A 40 -7.93 -12.70 2.68
CA ALA A 40 -7.91 -14.04 2.10
C ALA A 40 -7.40 -14.04 0.64
N GLY A 41 -7.75 -13.01 -0.14
CA GLY A 41 -7.24 -12.83 -1.50
C GLY A 41 -5.75 -12.50 -1.55
N LEU A 42 -5.25 -11.65 -0.65
CA LEU A 42 -3.83 -11.34 -0.54
C LEU A 42 -3.02 -12.56 -0.13
N ASP A 43 -3.49 -13.32 0.87
CA ASP A 43 -2.83 -14.55 1.34
C ASP A 43 -2.75 -15.59 0.19
N ALA A 44 -3.81 -15.72 -0.61
CA ALA A 44 -3.81 -16.59 -1.78
C ALA A 44 -2.85 -16.12 -2.89
N ALA A 45 -2.74 -14.81 -3.11
CA ALA A 45 -1.80 -14.24 -4.08
C ALA A 45 -0.34 -14.43 -3.63
N GLU A 46 -0.07 -14.24 -2.34
CA GLU A 46 1.25 -14.48 -1.75
C GLU A 46 1.66 -15.96 -1.88
N ALA A 47 0.74 -16.89 -1.62
CA ALA A 47 0.98 -18.32 -1.82
C ALA A 47 1.31 -18.70 -3.28
N GLN A 48 0.89 -17.88 -4.25
CA GLN A 48 1.24 -18.02 -5.67
C GLN A 48 2.55 -17.29 -6.04
N GLY A 49 3.22 -16.66 -5.07
CA GLY A 49 4.47 -15.91 -5.27
C GLY A 49 4.26 -14.45 -5.67
N HIS A 50 3.03 -13.93 -5.63
CA HIS A 50 2.78 -12.51 -5.88
C HIS A 50 2.97 -11.70 -4.60
N THR A 51 4.04 -10.92 -4.54
CA THR A 51 4.38 -10.09 -3.36
C THR A 51 3.58 -8.78 -3.27
N GLY A 52 2.93 -8.37 -4.37
CA GLY A 52 2.21 -7.10 -4.45
C GLY A 52 3.13 -5.86 -4.33
N GLY A 53 2.54 -4.69 -4.06
CA GLY A 53 3.28 -3.44 -3.87
C GLY A 53 3.84 -2.80 -5.15
N ARG A 54 4.58 -1.69 -4.98
CA ARG A 54 5.23 -0.98 -6.09
C ARG A 54 6.47 -1.77 -6.54
N PRO A 55 6.63 -2.09 -7.84
CA PRO A 55 7.83 -2.74 -8.33
C PRO A 55 9.10 -1.96 -7.99
N SER A 56 10.16 -2.68 -7.63
CA SER A 56 11.48 -2.07 -7.40
C SER A 56 11.99 -1.47 -8.71
N VAL A 57 12.52 -0.24 -8.62
CA VAL A 57 13.20 0.41 -9.74
C VAL A 57 14.64 -0.10 -9.92
N VAL A 58 15.12 -0.92 -8.99
CA VAL A 58 16.46 -1.50 -9.00
C VAL A 58 16.36 -3.01 -9.12
N ASN A 59 17.08 -3.57 -10.08
CA ASN A 59 17.26 -5.01 -10.26
C ASN A 59 18.70 -5.43 -9.87
N GLU A 60 18.97 -6.73 -9.85
CA GLU A 60 20.28 -7.25 -9.41
C GLU A 60 21.42 -6.85 -10.36
N ASP A 61 21.14 -6.67 -11.65
CA ASP A 61 22.14 -6.20 -12.63
C ASP A 61 22.61 -4.78 -12.30
N VAL A 62 21.68 -3.88 -12.00
CA VAL A 62 21.96 -2.51 -11.57
C VAL A 62 22.77 -2.51 -10.28
N LEU A 63 22.44 -3.38 -9.31
CA LEU A 63 23.21 -3.51 -8.07
C LEU A 63 24.62 -4.05 -8.30
N THR A 64 24.76 -5.03 -9.18
CA THR A 64 26.06 -5.61 -9.55
C THR A 64 26.96 -4.54 -10.16
N VAL A 65 26.44 -3.77 -11.12
CA VAL A 65 27.18 -2.66 -11.73
C VAL A 65 27.50 -1.57 -10.69
N ALA A 66 26.56 -1.22 -9.83
CA ALA A 66 26.76 -0.21 -8.79
C ALA A 66 27.85 -0.63 -7.79
N ARG A 67 27.83 -1.89 -7.31
CA ARG A 67 28.86 -2.46 -6.42
C ARG A 67 30.24 -2.46 -7.09
N ALA A 68 30.32 -2.86 -8.35
CA ALA A 68 31.57 -2.88 -9.10
C ALA A 68 32.17 -1.47 -9.30
N ARG A 69 31.34 -0.47 -9.58
CA ARG A 69 31.78 0.94 -9.71
C ARG A 69 32.20 1.53 -8.37
N LYS A 70 31.46 1.23 -7.30
CA LYS A 70 31.82 1.64 -5.94
C LYS A 70 33.17 1.04 -5.51
N ALA A 71 33.42 -0.23 -5.83
CA ALA A 71 34.71 -0.88 -5.55
C ALA A 71 35.90 -0.22 -6.29
N LYS A 72 35.64 0.48 -7.40
CA LYS A 72 36.63 1.28 -8.13
C LYS A 72 36.81 2.69 -7.56
N GLY A 73 36.11 3.03 -6.48
CA GLY A 73 36.18 4.34 -5.82
C GLY A 73 35.29 5.43 -6.42
N GLU A 74 34.34 5.09 -7.31
CA GLU A 74 33.38 6.08 -7.82
C GLU A 74 32.41 6.54 -6.72
N SER A 75 32.09 7.83 -6.68
CA SER A 75 31.11 8.36 -5.72
C SER A 75 29.70 7.85 -6.01
N VAL A 76 28.90 7.61 -4.96
CA VAL A 76 27.49 7.17 -5.08
C VAL A 76 26.66 8.15 -5.92
N SER A 77 26.98 9.44 -5.89
CA SER A 77 26.32 10.46 -6.71
C SER A 77 26.56 10.27 -8.22
N ALA A 78 27.80 9.96 -8.60
CA ALA A 78 28.15 9.70 -9.99
C ALA A 78 27.51 8.39 -10.49
N ILE A 79 27.52 7.36 -9.66
CA ILE A 79 26.90 6.05 -9.95
C ILE A 79 25.39 6.21 -10.13
N ALA A 80 24.72 6.92 -9.23
CA ALA A 80 23.27 7.23 -9.30
C ALA A 80 22.90 7.89 -10.63
N LYS A 81 23.64 8.93 -11.01
CA LYS A 81 23.42 9.66 -12.27
C LYS A 81 23.63 8.76 -13.48
N ALA A 82 24.67 7.93 -13.47
CA ALA A 82 24.98 7.03 -14.58
C ALA A 82 23.94 5.91 -14.76
N LEU A 83 23.37 5.42 -13.66
CA LEU A 83 22.39 4.33 -13.67
C LEU A 83 20.94 4.81 -13.74
N GLY A 84 20.68 6.13 -13.70
CA GLY A 84 19.33 6.69 -13.74
C GLY A 84 18.51 6.42 -12.47
N VAL A 85 19.17 6.09 -11.36
CA VAL A 85 18.55 5.73 -10.07
C VAL A 85 18.81 6.83 -9.06
N SER A 86 17.85 7.10 -8.17
CA SER A 86 18.04 8.11 -7.12
C SER A 86 19.18 7.72 -6.17
N ARG A 87 19.92 8.72 -5.66
CA ARG A 87 20.98 8.49 -4.65
C ARG A 87 20.44 7.74 -3.43
N ALA A 88 19.28 8.14 -2.94
CA ALA A 88 18.63 7.51 -1.79
C ALA A 88 18.30 6.02 -2.05
N THR A 89 17.93 5.67 -3.27
CA THR A 89 17.68 4.27 -3.66
C THR A 89 18.98 3.46 -3.64
N LEU A 90 20.09 4.00 -4.15
CA LEU A 90 21.38 3.31 -4.12
C LEU A 90 21.91 3.14 -2.68
N TYR A 91 21.84 4.16 -1.84
CA TYR A 91 22.25 4.05 -0.43
C TYR A 91 21.50 2.93 0.30
N ARG A 92 20.18 2.85 0.13
CA ARG A 92 19.33 1.81 0.72
C ARG A 92 19.73 0.39 0.35
N HIS A 93 20.28 0.18 -0.85
CA HIS A 93 20.63 -1.15 -1.34
C HIS A 93 22.13 -1.49 -1.21
N LEU A 94 22.99 -0.47 -1.11
CA LEU A 94 24.44 -0.65 -0.99
C LEU A 94 24.93 -0.72 0.46
N GLY A 95 24.04 -0.54 1.44
CA GLY A 95 24.35 -0.68 2.86
C GLY A 95 25.34 0.37 3.37
N ASP A 96 25.51 1.48 2.65
CA ASP A 96 26.28 2.62 3.16
C ASP A 96 25.38 3.37 4.14
N ASP A 97 25.50 3.01 5.41
CA ASP A 97 25.00 3.79 6.53
C ASP A 97 25.41 5.25 6.34
N SER A 98 24.40 6.11 6.20
CA SER A 98 24.45 7.50 6.62
C SER A 98 23.43 7.67 7.73
#